data_AF-A0AAC9YBQ0-F1
#
_entry.id   AF-A0AAC9YBQ0-F1
#
_cell.length_a   1.000
_cell.length_b   1.000
_cell.length_c   1.000
_cell.angle_alpha   90.00
_cell.angle_beta   90.00
_cell.angle_gamma   90.00
#
_symmetry.space_group_name_H-M   'P 1'
#
loop_
_entity.id
_entity.type
_entity.pdbx_description
1 polymer ?
#
loop_
_entity_poly.entity_id
_entity_poly.type
_entity_poly.pdbx_seq_one_letter_code
_entity_poly.pdbx_strand_id
1 'polypeptide(L)'
;MKGAYAPAMAKKPSAAGAAWLKPVLWLSLAAWIALIFLFSSQSYQTQTIKPALERSFTAEQAAAFLPDLGFTYNGHEYDTAADPYDVLEFIFRKSAHLFVYAVLAGMAWSLQRSYRIYPPIVLFNVVALTLLVACGDELNQQFATMRTPNPEDVLIDLIGGSLGVFILYSISIGLRWSRSLSGRIS
;
A
#
# COMPACT_ATOMS: atom_id res chain seq x y z
N MET A 1 -43.90 46.58 8.92
CA MET A 1 -43.95 45.42 8.00
C MET A 1 -42.67 44.61 8.21
N LYS A 2 -42.76 43.43 8.84
CA LYS A 2 -41.62 42.54 9.12
C LYS A 2 -41.54 41.50 8.01
N GLY A 3 -40.49 41.53 7.19
CA GLY A 3 -40.15 40.46 6.25
C GLY A 3 -38.86 39.79 6.70
N ALA A 4 -38.97 38.74 7.51
CA ALA A 4 -37.82 37.92 7.89
C ALA A 4 -37.47 36.99 6.73
N TYR A 5 -36.31 37.20 6.11
CA TYR A 5 -35.72 36.24 5.18
C TYR A 5 -35.29 35.00 5.96
N ALA A 6 -36.02 33.90 5.80
CA ALA A 6 -35.58 32.59 6.26
C ALA A 6 -34.48 32.08 5.30
N PRO A 7 -33.28 31.71 5.78
CA PRO A 7 -32.26 31.14 4.92
C PRO A 7 -32.71 29.76 4.43
N ALA A 8 -32.59 29.54 3.12
CA ALA A 8 -32.90 28.27 2.48
C ALA A 8 -32.08 27.14 3.13
N MET A 9 -32.76 26.19 3.77
CA MET A 9 -32.12 25.01 4.32
C MET A 9 -31.50 24.18 3.18
N ALA A 10 -30.17 24.20 3.08
CA ALA A 10 -29.42 23.34 2.19
C ALA A 10 -29.81 21.88 2.46
N LYS A 11 -30.45 21.24 1.47
CA LYS A 11 -30.91 19.86 1.52
C LYS A 11 -29.69 18.97 1.77
N LYS A 12 -29.56 18.38 2.97
CA LYS A 12 -28.52 17.36 3.24
C LYS A 12 -28.66 16.26 2.18
N PRO A 13 -27.57 15.84 1.51
CA PRO A 13 -27.64 14.79 0.51
C PRO A 13 -28.30 13.55 1.13
N SER A 14 -29.28 12.98 0.43
CA SER A 14 -30.08 11.86 0.91
C SER A 14 -29.18 10.67 1.25
N ALA A 15 -29.38 10.05 2.42
CA ALA A 15 -28.59 8.94 2.95
C ALA A 15 -28.44 7.74 1.98
N ALA A 16 -29.34 7.61 1.00
CA ALA A 16 -29.29 6.60 -0.05
C ALA A 16 -28.03 6.69 -0.94
N GLY A 17 -27.45 7.88 -1.14
CA GLY A 17 -26.29 8.09 -2.00
C GLY A 17 -24.97 7.54 -1.46
N ALA A 18 -24.91 7.11 -0.19
CA ALA A 18 -23.71 6.57 0.45
C ALA A 18 -23.83 5.08 0.83
N ALA A 19 -24.99 4.45 0.60
CA ALA A 19 -25.22 3.06 1.00
C ALA A 19 -24.37 2.06 0.19
N TRP A 20 -24.14 2.34 -1.10
CA TRP A 20 -23.34 1.50 -2.00
C TRP A 20 -21.83 1.61 -1.77
N LEU A 21 -21.36 2.67 -1.09
CA LEU A 21 -19.93 2.89 -0.84
C LEU A 21 -19.34 1.76 0.02
N LYS A 22 -20.06 1.29 1.04
CA LYS A 22 -19.54 0.28 1.96
C LYS A 22 -19.36 -1.09 1.28
N PRO A 23 -20.35 -1.63 0.55
CA PRO A 23 -20.14 -2.84 -0.26
C PRO A 23 -18.98 -2.69 -1.23
N VAL A 24 -18.85 -1.55 -1.92
CA VAL A 24 -17.74 -1.32 -2.85
C VAL A 24 -16.40 -1.36 -2.12
N LEU A 25 -16.26 -0.68 -0.98
CA LEU A 25 -15.00 -0.70 -0.20
C LEU A 25 -14.64 -2.11 0.30
N TRP A 26 -15.64 -2.90 0.71
CA TRP A 26 -15.42 -4.31 1.09
C TRP A 26 -14.96 -5.14 -0.10
N LEU A 27 -15.63 -5.02 -1.25
CA LEU A 27 -15.28 -5.74 -2.47
C LEU A 27 -13.89 -5.34 -2.98
N SER A 28 -13.55 -4.05 -2.95
CA SER A 28 -12.23 -3.56 -3.32
C SER A 28 -11.14 -4.12 -2.40
N LEU A 29 -11.36 -4.12 -1.08
CA LEU A 29 -10.41 -4.68 -0.13
C LEU A 29 -10.21 -6.18 -0.34
N ALA A 30 -11.30 -6.93 -0.51
CA ALA A 30 -11.25 -8.38 -0.76
C ALA A 30 -10.56 -8.70 -2.09
N ALA A 31 -10.88 -7.96 -3.16
CA ALA A 31 -10.24 -8.11 -4.46
C ALA A 31 -8.74 -7.79 -4.40
N TRP A 32 -8.33 -6.79 -3.63
CA TRP A 32 -6.92 -6.45 -3.45
C TRP A 32 -6.16 -7.53 -2.69
N ILE A 33 -6.73 -8.08 -1.62
CA ILE A 33 -6.14 -9.21 -0.89
C ILE A 33 -6.02 -10.44 -1.81
N ALA A 34 -7.05 -10.74 -2.59
CA ALA A 34 -7.00 -11.82 -3.57
C ALA A 34 -5.91 -11.58 -4.63
N LEU A 35 -5.75 -10.34 -5.10
CA LEU A 35 -4.71 -9.98 -6.05
C LEU A 35 -3.30 -10.21 -5.49
N ILE A 36 -3.07 -9.85 -4.21
CA ILE A 36 -1.80 -10.10 -3.52
C ILE A 36 -1.46 -11.60 -3.57
N PHE A 37 -2.40 -12.45 -3.11
CA PHE A 37 -2.18 -13.91 -3.11
C PHE A 37 -2.02 -14.49 -4.52
N LEU A 38 -2.78 -14.00 -5.50
CA LEU A 38 -2.66 -14.43 -6.90
C LEU A 38 -1.28 -14.13 -7.47
N PHE A 39 -0.72 -12.94 -7.18
CA PHE A 39 0.65 -12.64 -7.61
C PHE A 39 1.66 -13.48 -6.85
N SER A 40 1.51 -13.60 -5.55
CA SER A 40 2.39 -14.37 -4.67
C SER A 40 2.52 -15.86 -5.04
N SER A 41 1.45 -16.47 -5.55
CA SER A 41 1.48 -17.86 -6.04
C SER A 41 2.30 -18.04 -7.33
N GLN A 42 2.76 -16.97 -7.99
CA GLN A 42 3.57 -17.07 -9.21
C GLN A 42 5.03 -17.42 -8.89
N SER A 43 5.67 -18.17 -9.78
CA SER A 43 7.09 -18.51 -9.65
C SER A 43 7.99 -17.30 -9.86
N TYR A 44 9.22 -17.35 -9.33
CA TYR A 44 10.23 -16.29 -9.52
C TYR A 44 10.46 -15.97 -11.00
N GLN A 45 10.53 -17.00 -11.86
CA GLN A 45 10.72 -16.86 -13.31
C GLN A 45 9.58 -16.11 -14.02
N THR A 46 8.39 -16.08 -13.44
CA THR A 46 7.25 -15.35 -14.00
C THR A 46 7.26 -13.88 -13.58
N GLN A 47 7.80 -13.59 -12.39
CA GLN A 47 7.81 -12.25 -11.81
C GLN A 47 9.09 -11.45 -12.08
N THR A 48 10.16 -12.11 -12.53
CA THR A 48 11.44 -11.45 -12.80
C THR A 48 11.29 -10.37 -13.85
N ILE A 49 11.91 -9.22 -13.60
CA ILE A 49 11.97 -8.10 -14.54
C ILE A 49 13.30 -8.03 -15.27
N LYS A 50 14.31 -8.83 -14.86
CA LYS A 50 15.62 -8.91 -15.53
C LYS A 50 15.51 -9.02 -17.05
N PRO A 51 14.72 -9.93 -17.64
CA PRO A 51 14.64 -10.04 -19.10
C PRO A 51 14.10 -8.78 -19.79
N ALA A 52 13.25 -8.01 -19.11
CA ALA A 52 12.75 -6.74 -19.63
C ALA A 52 13.81 -5.63 -19.51
N LEU A 53 14.57 -5.61 -18.40
CA LEU A 53 15.66 -4.68 -18.18
C LEU A 53 16.80 -4.90 -19.20
N GLU A 54 17.24 -6.14 -19.38
CA GLU A 54 18.30 -6.52 -20.33
C GLU A 54 17.95 -6.17 -21.79
N ARG A 55 16.65 -6.21 -22.16
CA ARG A 55 16.18 -5.79 -23.49
C ARG A 55 16.15 -4.27 -23.65
N SER A 56 16.00 -3.53 -22.56
CA SER A 56 15.75 -2.09 -22.57
C SER A 56 17.01 -1.26 -22.30
N PHE A 57 17.95 -1.81 -21.54
CA PHE A 57 19.15 -1.13 -21.07
C PHE A 57 20.36 -2.05 -21.22
N THR A 58 21.50 -1.44 -21.53
CA THR A 58 22.83 -2.09 -21.37
C THR A 58 23.21 -2.15 -19.89
N ALA A 59 24.18 -2.99 -19.55
CA ALA A 59 24.63 -3.15 -18.15
C ALA A 59 25.20 -1.83 -17.62
N GLU A 60 25.93 -1.08 -18.45
CA GLU A 60 26.47 0.24 -18.10
C GLU A 60 25.35 1.27 -17.84
N GLN A 61 24.29 1.26 -18.63
CA GLN A 61 23.12 2.12 -18.43
C GLN A 61 22.35 1.74 -17.16
N ALA A 62 22.18 0.44 -16.91
CA ALA A 62 21.53 -0.06 -15.70
C ALA A 62 22.32 0.34 -14.44
N ALA A 63 23.65 0.16 -14.46
CA ALA A 63 24.54 0.56 -13.38
C ALA A 63 24.52 2.08 -13.14
N ALA A 64 24.37 2.90 -14.18
CA ALA A 64 24.32 4.35 -14.04
C ALA A 64 23.12 4.87 -13.23
N PHE A 65 22.04 4.08 -13.09
CA PHE A 65 20.91 4.43 -12.22
C PHE A 65 21.16 4.13 -10.74
N LEU A 66 22.21 3.37 -10.44
CA LEU A 66 22.51 2.86 -9.12
C LEU A 66 23.79 3.51 -8.58
N PRO A 67 23.84 3.86 -7.29
CA PRO A 67 25.12 4.11 -6.65
C PRO A 67 25.91 2.80 -6.54
N ASP A 68 27.22 2.91 -6.32
CA ASP A 68 28.05 1.74 -6.03
C ASP A 68 27.60 1.09 -4.72
N LEU A 69 26.93 -0.06 -4.83
CA LEU A 69 26.26 -0.77 -3.75
C LEU A 69 26.65 -2.24 -3.79
N GLY A 70 27.11 -2.75 -2.65
CA GLY A 70 27.27 -4.16 -2.35
C GLY A 70 26.60 -4.49 -1.02
N PHE A 71 25.68 -5.45 -0.99
CA PHE A 71 24.99 -5.89 0.22
C PHE A 71 24.53 -7.35 0.13
N THR A 72 24.29 -7.99 1.27
CA THR A 72 23.76 -9.35 1.34
C THR A 72 22.33 -9.31 1.89
N TYR A 73 21.40 -10.00 1.22
CA TYR A 73 20.01 -10.12 1.65
C TYR A 73 19.56 -11.58 1.53
N ASN A 74 19.04 -12.16 2.61
CA ASN A 74 18.67 -13.58 2.70
C ASN A 74 19.76 -14.54 2.17
N GLY A 75 21.03 -14.24 2.46
CA GLY A 75 22.19 -15.02 2.01
C GLY A 75 22.58 -14.85 0.54
N HIS A 76 21.86 -14.02 -0.23
CA HIS A 76 22.23 -13.65 -1.60
C HIS A 76 23.02 -12.34 -1.61
N GLU A 77 24.16 -12.31 -2.29
CA GLU A 77 24.99 -11.11 -2.47
C GLU A 77 24.49 -10.31 -3.69
N TYR A 78 24.22 -9.03 -3.48
CA TYR A 78 23.83 -8.07 -4.48
C TYR A 78 24.97 -7.07 -4.65
N ASP A 79 25.46 -6.92 -5.87
CA ASP A 79 26.55 -6.01 -6.17
C ASP A 79 26.28 -5.32 -7.53
N THR A 80 26.32 -3.99 -7.52
CA THR A 80 26.00 -3.16 -8.70
C THR A 80 27.03 -3.32 -9.81
N ALA A 81 28.30 -3.52 -9.47
CA ALA A 81 29.37 -3.75 -10.43
C ALA A 81 29.32 -5.17 -11.01
N ALA A 82 28.85 -6.14 -10.23
CA ALA A 82 28.73 -7.54 -10.67
C ALA A 82 27.47 -7.82 -11.51
N ASP A 83 26.27 -7.44 -11.01
CA ASP A 83 24.99 -7.60 -11.71
C ASP A 83 24.02 -6.44 -11.36
N PRO A 84 24.05 -5.32 -12.10
CA PRO A 84 23.17 -4.19 -11.84
C PRO A 84 21.69 -4.52 -12.05
N TYR A 85 21.36 -5.52 -12.88
CA TYR A 85 19.97 -5.92 -13.10
C TYR A 85 19.37 -6.62 -11.88
N ASP A 86 20.19 -7.35 -11.12
CA ASP A 86 19.77 -7.98 -9.87
C ASP A 86 19.44 -6.96 -8.79
N VAL A 87 20.29 -5.95 -8.64
CA VAL A 87 20.06 -4.84 -7.71
C VAL A 87 18.79 -4.06 -8.10
N LEU A 88 18.61 -3.77 -9.40
CA LEU A 88 17.40 -3.10 -9.89
C LEU A 88 16.14 -3.95 -9.66
N GLU A 89 16.20 -5.25 -9.93
CA GLU A 89 15.09 -6.15 -9.65
C GLU A 89 14.76 -6.20 -8.16
N PHE A 90 15.78 -6.29 -7.30
CA PHE A 90 15.60 -6.26 -5.85
C PHE A 90 14.88 -4.99 -5.42
N ILE A 91 15.37 -3.81 -5.82
CA ILE A 91 14.75 -2.52 -5.48
C ILE A 91 13.31 -2.45 -6.00
N PHE A 92 13.08 -2.86 -7.25
CA PHE A 92 11.75 -2.85 -7.86
C PHE A 92 10.78 -3.74 -7.08
N ARG A 93 11.18 -4.99 -6.78
CA ARG A 93 10.34 -5.93 -6.04
C ARG A 93 10.03 -5.41 -4.64
N LYS A 94 11.04 -4.98 -3.87
CA LYS A 94 10.80 -4.45 -2.52
C LYS A 94 9.93 -3.19 -2.54
N SER A 95 10.09 -2.33 -3.54
CA SER A 95 9.23 -1.15 -3.73
C SER A 95 7.80 -1.52 -4.11
N ALA A 96 7.60 -2.54 -4.95
CA ALA A 96 6.27 -3.03 -5.31
C ALA A 96 5.54 -3.60 -4.10
N HIS A 97 6.23 -4.38 -3.27
CA HIS A 97 5.73 -4.89 -1.99
C HIS A 97 5.30 -3.73 -1.06
N LEU A 98 6.22 -2.79 -0.78
CA LEU A 98 5.92 -1.59 0.02
C LEU A 98 4.66 -0.85 -0.49
N PHE A 99 4.55 -0.66 -1.81
CA PHE A 99 3.43 0.01 -2.43
C PHE A 99 2.12 -0.77 -2.29
N VAL A 100 2.12 -2.06 -2.59
CA VAL A 100 0.92 -2.92 -2.56
C VAL A 100 0.34 -2.99 -1.15
N TYR A 101 1.18 -3.08 -0.12
CA TYR A 101 0.75 -3.08 1.27
C TYR A 101 0.33 -1.68 1.77
N ALA A 102 0.94 -0.61 1.26
CA ALA A 102 0.45 0.76 1.51
C ALA A 102 -0.96 0.98 0.93
N VAL A 103 -1.24 0.44 -0.27
CA VAL A 103 -2.58 0.49 -0.89
C VAL A 103 -3.58 -0.34 -0.08
N LEU A 104 -3.21 -1.55 0.35
CA LEU A 104 -4.03 -2.39 1.25
C LEU A 104 -4.41 -1.61 2.52
N ALA A 105 -3.42 -0.98 3.15
CA ALA A 105 -3.62 -0.16 4.33
C ALA A 105 -4.58 1.01 4.07
N GLY A 106 -4.48 1.66 2.91
CA GLY A 106 -5.37 2.75 2.51
C GLY A 106 -6.82 2.32 2.25
N MET A 107 -7.02 1.15 1.64
CA MET A 107 -8.35 0.57 1.48
C MET A 107 -8.97 0.21 2.83
N ALA A 108 -8.22 -0.45 3.70
CA ALA A 108 -8.66 -0.83 5.04
C ALA A 108 -8.96 0.40 5.92
N TRP A 109 -8.13 1.44 5.84
CA TRP A 109 -8.37 2.73 6.48
C TRP A 109 -9.68 3.35 6.00
N SER A 110 -9.87 3.46 4.68
CA SER A 110 -11.05 4.07 4.08
C SER A 110 -12.34 3.33 4.46
N LEU A 111 -12.31 1.99 4.43
CA LEU A 111 -13.41 1.15 4.86
C LEU A 111 -13.80 1.43 6.32
N GLN A 112 -12.85 1.36 7.25
CA GLN A 112 -13.13 1.56 8.68
C GLN A 112 -13.57 2.99 9.00
N ARG A 113 -12.98 3.99 8.33
CA ARG A 113 -13.39 5.39 8.46
C ARG A 113 -14.81 5.64 7.94
N SER A 114 -15.31 4.83 7.00
CA SER A 114 -16.72 4.89 6.56
C SER A 114 -17.72 4.47 7.65
N TYR A 115 -17.28 3.67 8.62
CA TYR A 115 -18.03 3.31 9.83
C TYR A 115 -17.79 4.28 11.01
N ARG A 116 -17.04 5.37 10.78
CA ARG A 116 -16.66 6.37 11.80
C ARG A 116 -15.89 5.80 12.99
N ILE A 117 -15.20 4.67 12.81
CA ILE A 117 -14.36 4.05 13.85
C ILE A 117 -13.27 5.04 14.30
N TYR A 118 -12.99 5.06 15.60
CA TYR A 118 -12.02 5.97 16.22
C TYR A 118 -10.61 5.79 15.61
N PRO A 119 -9.91 6.85 15.16
CA PRO A 119 -8.69 6.71 14.35
C PRO A 119 -7.57 5.84 14.96
N PRO A 120 -7.24 5.91 16.27
CA PRO A 120 -6.28 4.99 16.88
C PRO A 120 -6.67 3.51 16.77
N ILE A 121 -7.96 3.19 16.87
CA ILE A 121 -8.46 1.81 16.65
C ILE A 121 -8.27 1.41 15.19
N VAL A 122 -8.52 2.33 14.26
CA VAL A 122 -8.28 2.08 12.83
C VAL A 122 -6.80 1.82 12.56
N LEU A 123 -5.89 2.60 13.14
CA LEU A 123 -4.44 2.37 13.01
C LEU A 123 -4.07 0.95 13.45
N PHE A 124 -4.50 0.55 14.66
CA PHE A 124 -4.25 -0.79 15.18
C PHE A 124 -4.79 -1.87 14.24
N ASN A 125 -6.07 -1.76 13.83
CA ASN A 125 -6.70 -2.74 12.95
C ASN A 125 -6.01 -2.84 11.59
N VAL A 126 -5.56 -1.73 11.01
CA VAL A 126 -4.86 -1.71 9.72
C VAL A 126 -3.49 -2.38 9.82
N VAL A 127 -2.72 -2.07 10.87
CA VAL A 127 -1.41 -2.70 11.08
C VAL A 127 -1.57 -4.20 11.34
N ALA A 128 -2.55 -4.60 12.16
CA ALA A 128 -2.86 -6.00 12.41
C ALA A 128 -3.29 -6.75 11.13
N LEU A 129 -4.16 -6.14 10.32
CA LEU A 129 -4.56 -6.72 9.03
C LEU A 129 -3.37 -6.85 8.08
N THR A 130 -2.51 -5.83 8.00
CA THR A 130 -1.30 -5.84 7.17
C THR A 130 -0.40 -7.00 7.57
N LEU A 131 -0.13 -7.17 8.87
CA LEU A 131 0.66 -8.28 9.39
C LEU A 131 0.04 -9.64 9.03
N LEU A 132 -1.27 -9.80 9.21
CA LEU A 132 -1.96 -11.06 8.88
C LEU A 132 -1.87 -11.39 7.39
N VAL A 133 -2.05 -10.39 6.52
CA VAL A 133 -1.96 -10.58 5.06
C VAL A 133 -0.51 -10.87 4.65
N ALA A 134 0.48 -10.18 5.24
CA ALA A 134 1.90 -10.41 4.97
C ALA A 134 2.35 -11.81 5.40
N CYS A 135 1.98 -12.25 6.60
CA CYS A 135 2.23 -13.62 7.03
C CYS A 135 1.53 -14.63 6.12
N GLY A 136 0.28 -14.37 5.73
CA GLY A 136 -0.45 -15.21 4.79
C GLY A 136 0.25 -15.27 3.42
N ASP A 137 0.83 -14.15 2.98
CA ASP A 137 1.49 -14.04 1.70
C ASP A 137 2.75 -14.91 1.68
N GLU A 138 3.55 -14.79 2.72
CA GLU A 138 4.74 -15.60 2.94
C GLU A 138 4.43 -17.11 3.01
N LEU A 139 3.35 -17.45 3.72
CA LEU A 139 2.84 -18.82 3.77
C LEU A 139 2.32 -19.29 2.40
N ASN A 140 1.78 -18.41 1.56
CA ASN A 140 1.35 -18.77 0.21
C ASN A 140 2.56 -19.00 -0.72
N GLN A 141 3.61 -18.17 -0.58
CA GLN A 141 4.85 -18.32 -1.33
C GLN A 141 5.57 -19.65 -1.03
N GLN A 142 5.46 -20.18 0.19
CA GLN A 142 6.05 -21.48 0.55
C GLN A 142 5.56 -22.64 -0.33
N PHE A 143 4.37 -22.52 -0.93
CA PHE A 143 3.79 -23.52 -1.81
C PHE A 143 4.11 -23.25 -3.29
N ALA A 144 4.69 -22.09 -3.62
CA ALA A 144 5.14 -21.76 -4.96
C ALA A 144 6.49 -22.44 -5.26
N THR A 145 6.66 -22.94 -6.47
CA THR A 145 7.86 -23.67 -6.89
C THR A 145 9.09 -22.74 -6.87
N MET A 146 10.20 -23.20 -6.27
CA MET A 146 11.48 -22.47 -6.20
C MET A 146 11.40 -21.12 -5.45
N ARG A 147 10.56 -21.04 -4.40
CA ARG A 147 10.57 -19.94 -3.44
C ARG A 147 10.80 -20.45 -2.02
N THR A 148 11.77 -19.85 -1.34
CA THR A 148 11.99 -20.07 0.08
C THR A 148 11.36 -18.93 0.87
N PRO A 149 10.58 -19.24 1.91
CA PRO A 149 10.01 -18.20 2.73
C PRO A 149 11.09 -17.34 3.41
N ASN A 150 10.93 -16.03 3.41
CA ASN A 150 11.82 -15.07 4.07
C ASN A 150 11.05 -14.19 5.09
N PRO A 151 11.28 -14.36 6.40
CA PRO A 151 10.70 -13.50 7.43
C PRO A 151 10.99 -12.00 7.25
N GLU A 152 12.09 -11.64 6.58
CA GLU A 152 12.42 -10.25 6.27
C GLU A 152 11.40 -9.61 5.30
N ASP A 153 10.76 -10.40 4.43
CA ASP A 153 9.77 -9.92 3.48
C ASP A 153 8.48 -9.50 4.21
N VAL A 154 8.06 -10.25 5.23
CA VAL A 154 6.94 -9.87 6.12
C VAL A 154 7.21 -8.54 6.83
N LEU A 155 8.45 -8.29 7.26
CA LEU A 155 8.82 -7.02 7.90
C LEU A 155 8.72 -5.85 6.92
N ILE A 156 9.20 -6.03 5.69
CA ILE A 156 9.12 -5.00 4.63
C ILE A 156 7.66 -4.68 4.31
N ASP A 157 6.82 -5.70 4.16
CA ASP A 157 5.38 -5.55 3.89
C ASP A 157 4.68 -4.80 5.03
N LEU A 158 5.03 -5.14 6.28
CA LEU A 158 4.52 -4.46 7.47
C LEU A 158 4.94 -2.99 7.52
N ILE A 159 6.20 -2.68 7.17
CA ILE A 159 6.69 -1.31 7.06
C ILE A 159 5.90 -0.54 6.00
N GLY A 160 5.63 -1.15 4.85
CA GLY A 160 4.84 -0.56 3.77
C GLY A 160 3.43 -0.19 4.21
N GLY A 161 2.70 -1.13 4.82
CA GLY A 161 1.36 -0.87 5.33
C GLY A 161 1.33 0.14 6.48
N SER A 162 2.33 0.09 7.37
CA SER A 162 2.46 1.03 8.49
C SER A 162 2.73 2.46 8.01
N LEU A 163 3.63 2.62 7.04
CA LEU A 163 3.91 3.92 6.43
C LEU A 163 2.68 4.47 5.70
N GLY A 164 2.01 3.62 4.91
CA GLY A 164 0.80 3.98 4.18
C GLY A 164 -0.30 4.50 5.11
N VAL A 165 -0.58 3.78 6.20
CA VAL A 165 -1.62 4.21 7.15
C VAL A 165 -1.21 5.46 7.93
N PHE A 166 0.07 5.61 8.28
CA PHE A 166 0.58 6.79 8.98
C PHE A 166 0.43 8.06 8.13
N ILE A 167 0.76 7.99 6.83
CA ILE A 167 0.58 9.10 5.89
C ILE A 167 -0.90 9.49 5.82
N LEU A 168 -1.80 8.53 5.66
CA LEU A 168 -3.24 8.78 5.57
C LEU A 168 -3.82 9.38 6.85
N TYR A 169 -3.35 8.90 8.00
CA TYR A 169 -3.73 9.47 9.29
C TYR A 169 -3.30 10.94 9.39
N SER A 170 -2.05 11.25 9.01
CA SER A 170 -1.49 12.60 9.03
C SER A 170 -2.27 13.55 8.11
N ILE A 171 -2.60 13.10 6.89
CA ILE A 171 -3.46 13.85 5.96
C ILE A 171 -4.84 14.09 6.58
N SER A 172 -5.43 13.07 7.23
CA SER A 172 -6.76 13.18 7.84
C SER A 172 -6.83 14.19 8.97
N ILE A 173 -5.73 14.40 9.71
CA ILE A 173 -5.60 15.43 10.73
C ILE A 173 -5.47 16.81 10.07
N GLY A 174 -4.56 16.95 9.10
CA GLY A 174 -4.33 18.22 8.39
C GLY A 174 -5.60 18.77 7.74
N LEU A 175 -6.40 17.89 7.09
CA LEU A 175 -7.67 18.27 6.47
C LEU A 175 -8.72 18.74 7.49
N ARG A 176 -8.75 18.18 8.71
CA ARG A 176 -9.65 18.64 9.78
C ARG A 176 -9.22 20.00 10.31
N TRP A 177 -7.91 20.20 10.48
CA TRP A 177 -7.36 21.45 10.96
C TRP A 177 -7.63 22.61 10.00
N SER A 178 -7.40 22.41 8.69
CA SER A 178 -7.71 23.39 7.65
C SER A 178 -9.20 23.79 7.61
N ARG A 179 -10.11 22.82 7.76
CA ARG A 179 -11.56 23.09 7.83
C ARG A 179 -11.98 23.85 9.09
N SER A 180 -11.34 23.57 10.23
CA SER A 180 -11.57 24.29 11.50
C SER A 180 -11.16 25.76 11.39
N LEU A 181 -10.06 26.07 10.72
CA LEU A 181 -9.61 27.45 10.49
C LEU A 181 -10.56 28.20 9.56
N SER A 182 -10.99 27.57 8.46
CA SER A 182 -11.90 28.19 7.48
C SER A 182 -13.26 28.54 8.10
N GLY A 183 -13.79 27.68 8.98
CA GLY A 183 -15.06 27.93 9.69
C GLY A 183 -14.98 28.94 10.84
N ARG A 184 -13.77 29.40 11.23
CA ARG A 184 -13.59 30.48 12.23
C ARG A 184 -13.50 31.87 11.58
N ILE A 185 -13.30 31.94 10.27
CA ILE A 185 -13.07 33.19 9.52
C ILE A 185 -14.35 33.65 8.77
N SER A 186 -15.35 32.77 8.60
CA SER A 186 -16.67 33.06 8.05
C SER A 186 -17.68 33.48 9.13
#